data_AF-A0A7U9XI28-F1
#
_entry.id   AF-A0A7U9XI28-F1
#
_cell.length_a   1.000
_cell.length_b   1.000
_cell.length_c   1.000
_cell.angle_alpha   90.00
_cell.angle_beta   90.00
_cell.angle_gamma   90.00
#
_symmetry.space_group_name_H-M   'P 1'
#
loop_
_entity.id
_entity.type
_entity.pdbx_description
1 polymer ?
#
loop_
_entity_poly.entity_id
_entity_poly.type
_entity_poly.pdbx_seq_one_letter_code
_entity_poly.pdbx_strand_id
1 'polypeptide(L)'
;MAMNELRAEVEAAAQAELNRANERFPLFNSRHEGYAVTLGKMEEAKEALDNAESSLAVLWDGVRGKKIACFLVEDAKPMAIYRQAVDAACEMVQVAAMLLKYEMSQADADGQAESEGKDYGDLCS
;
A
#
# COMPACT_ATOMS: atom_id res chain seq x y z
N MET A 1 4.61 -11.06 21.22
CA MET A 1 5.99 -10.53 21.13
C MET A 1 6.39 -10.42 19.66
N ALA A 2 6.54 -11.52 18.92
CA ALA A 2 6.91 -11.49 17.49
C ALA A 2 5.99 -10.61 16.60
N MET A 3 4.66 -10.65 16.75
CA MET A 3 3.76 -9.81 15.94
C MET A 3 3.85 -8.32 16.25
N ASN A 4 4.25 -7.93 17.48
CA ASN A 4 4.41 -6.51 17.82
C ASN A 4 5.69 -5.95 17.20
N GLU A 5 6.76 -6.73 17.20
CA GLU A 5 8.03 -6.39 16.53
C GLU A 5 7.81 -6.29 15.02
N LEU A 6 7.18 -7.31 14.41
CA LEU A 6 6.84 -7.29 12.99
C LEU A 6 5.95 -6.10 12.62
N ARG A 7 4.95 -5.78 13.45
CA ARG A 7 4.09 -4.60 13.21
C ARG A 7 4.91 -3.32 13.22
N ALA A 8 5.83 -3.14 14.16
CA ALA A 8 6.69 -1.96 14.21
C ALA A 8 7.60 -1.86 12.96
N GLU A 9 8.13 -2.98 12.47
CA GLU A 9 8.89 -3.03 11.23
C GLU A 9 8.04 -2.65 10.00
N VAL A 10 6.80 -3.14 9.94
CA VAL A 10 5.84 -2.80 8.86
C VAL A 10 5.45 -1.32 8.91
N GLU A 11 5.19 -0.76 10.09
CA GLU A 11 4.90 0.67 10.26
C GLU A 11 6.11 1.53 9.85
N ALA A 12 7.34 1.13 10.21
CA ALA A 12 8.56 1.80 9.76
C ALA A 12 8.74 1.71 8.23
N ALA A 13 8.43 0.55 7.63
CA ALA A 13 8.46 0.38 6.18
C ALA A 13 7.45 1.28 5.45
N ALA A 14 6.24 1.44 6.00
CA ALA A 14 5.22 2.33 5.47
C ALA A 14 5.67 3.80 5.53
N GLN A 15 6.30 4.22 6.63
CA GLN A 15 6.87 5.57 6.73
C GLN A 15 8.00 5.80 5.72
N ALA A 16 8.86 4.79 5.51
CA ALA A 16 9.93 4.87 4.52
C ALA A 16 9.36 4.93 3.08
N GLU A 17 8.27 4.21 2.80
CA GLU A 17 7.58 4.26 1.52
C GLU A 17 6.89 5.61 1.28
N LEU A 18 6.25 6.18 2.31
CA LEU A 18 5.70 7.53 2.25
C LEU A 18 6.78 8.54 1.85
N ASN A 19 7.97 8.46 2.44
CA ASN A 19 9.08 9.34 2.10
C ASN A 19 9.51 9.15 0.64
N ARG A 20 9.68 7.91 0.16
CA ARG A 20 9.99 7.62 -1.25
C ARG A 20 8.94 8.16 -2.21
N ALA A 21 7.66 8.04 -1.85
CA ALA A 21 6.56 8.55 -2.65
C ALA A 21 6.54 10.08 -2.71
N ASN A 22 6.89 10.76 -1.60
CA ASN A 22 6.97 12.21 -1.52
C ASN A 22 8.21 12.80 -2.19
N GLU A 23 9.32 12.06 -2.23
CA GLU A 23 10.50 12.44 -3.03
C GLU A 23 10.21 12.45 -4.53
N ARG A 24 9.31 11.57 -4.99
CA ARG A 24 8.99 11.40 -6.41
C ARG A 24 7.78 12.20 -6.87
N PHE A 25 6.79 12.39 -6.00
CA PHE A 25 5.53 13.05 -6.31
C PHE A 25 5.11 13.97 -5.16
N PRO A 26 4.58 15.17 -5.43
CA PRO A 26 4.07 16.06 -4.37
C PRO A 26 2.90 15.41 -3.61
N LEU A 27 2.44 16.08 -2.55
CA LEU A 27 1.19 15.72 -1.87
C LEU A 27 0.02 15.73 -2.87
N PHE A 28 -1.04 14.99 -2.54
CA PHE A 28 -2.20 14.88 -3.42
C PHE A 28 -2.92 16.22 -3.53
N ASN A 29 -3.29 16.60 -4.75
CA ASN A 29 -3.93 17.88 -5.03
C ASN A 29 -5.43 17.87 -4.69
N SER A 30 -6.02 16.68 -4.49
CA SER A 30 -7.44 16.55 -4.15
C SER A 30 -7.76 15.24 -3.42
N ARG A 31 -8.93 15.23 -2.76
CA ARG A 31 -9.52 14.01 -2.18
C ARG A 31 -9.73 12.90 -3.19
N HIS A 32 -10.12 13.24 -4.42
CA HIS A 32 -10.30 12.27 -5.49
C HIS A 32 -8.99 11.62 -5.90
N GLU A 33 -7.91 12.41 -6.04
CA GLU A 33 -6.58 11.88 -6.35
C GLU A 33 -6.08 10.96 -5.24
N GLY A 34 -6.15 11.40 -3.97
CA GLY A 34 -5.71 10.58 -2.84
C GLY A 34 -6.47 9.27 -2.72
N TYR A 35 -7.79 9.28 -2.94
CA TYR A 35 -8.60 8.06 -2.97
C TYR A 35 -8.22 7.16 -4.15
N ALA A 36 -8.14 7.70 -5.37
CA ALA A 36 -7.85 6.92 -6.57
C ALA A 36 -6.48 6.23 -6.50
N VAL A 37 -5.44 6.94 -6.05
CA VAL A 37 -4.10 6.36 -5.89
C VAL A 37 -4.09 5.28 -4.80
N THR A 38 -4.74 5.53 -3.67
CA THR A 38 -4.84 4.53 -2.58
C THR A 38 -5.61 3.29 -3.03
N LEU A 39 -6.70 3.48 -3.78
CA LEU A 39 -7.49 2.38 -4.34
C LEU A 39 -6.66 1.54 -5.32
N GLY A 40 -5.90 2.17 -6.21
CA GLY A 40 -5.02 1.44 -7.13
C GLY A 40 -4.03 0.53 -6.40
N LYS A 41 -3.44 1.00 -5.30
CA LYS A 41 -2.57 0.18 -4.44
C LYS A 41 -3.30 -0.95 -3.72
N MET A 42 -4.54 -0.72 -3.31
CA MET A 42 -5.37 -1.76 -2.72
C MET A 42 -5.73 -2.85 -3.75
N GLU A 43 -6.00 -2.46 -4.99
CA GLU A 43 -6.28 -3.39 -6.09
C GLU A 43 -5.04 -4.23 -6.45
N GLU A 44 -3.86 -3.63 -6.53
CA GLU A 44 -2.58 -4.33 -6.72
C GLU A 44 -2.29 -5.31 -5.58
N ALA A 45 -2.51 -4.89 -4.32
CA ALA A 45 -2.35 -5.76 -3.15
C ALA A 45 -3.31 -6.95 -3.19
N LYS A 46 -4.55 -6.73 -3.62
CA LYS A 46 -5.54 -7.78 -3.77
C LYS A 46 -5.13 -8.78 -4.85
N GLU A 47 -4.67 -8.31 -6.00
CA GLU A 47 -4.21 -9.19 -7.08
C GLU A 47 -3.02 -10.06 -6.63
N ALA A 48 -2.05 -9.47 -5.94
CA ALA A 48 -0.91 -10.20 -5.39
C ALA A 48 -1.33 -11.25 -4.34
N LEU A 49 -2.30 -10.94 -3.48
CA LEU A 49 -2.88 -11.90 -2.55
C LEU A 49 -3.59 -13.04 -3.26
N ASP A 50 -4.46 -12.72 -4.23
CA ASP A 50 -5.23 -13.72 -4.99
C ASP A 50 -4.26 -14.69 -5.74
N ASN A 51 -3.11 -14.19 -6.22
CA ASN A 51 -2.04 -15.00 -6.80
C ASN A 51 -1.39 -15.94 -5.77
N ALA A 52 -1.03 -15.43 -4.59
CA ALA A 52 -0.42 -16.23 -3.53
C ALA A 52 -1.37 -17.33 -3.03
N GLU A 53 -2.66 -17.01 -2.85
CA GLU A 53 -3.69 -17.97 -2.45
C GLU A 53 -3.89 -19.06 -3.50
N SER A 54 -3.96 -18.68 -4.78
CA SER A 54 -4.10 -19.62 -5.90
C SER A 54 -2.92 -20.59 -5.97
N SER A 55 -1.69 -20.09 -5.91
CA SER A 55 -0.49 -20.94 -5.92
C SER A 55 -0.40 -21.83 -4.69
N LEU A 56 -0.78 -21.34 -3.51
CA LEU A 56 -0.81 -22.13 -2.27
C LEU A 56 -1.84 -23.25 -2.34
N ALA A 57 -3.00 -23.01 -2.96
CA ALA A 57 -4.02 -24.03 -3.19
C ALA A 57 -3.51 -25.13 -4.15
N VAL A 58 -2.77 -24.77 -5.20
CA VAL A 58 -2.12 -25.74 -6.10
C VAL A 58 -1.05 -26.54 -5.36
N LEU A 59 -0.20 -25.89 -4.55
CA LEU A 59 0.78 -26.58 -3.71
C LEU A 59 0.10 -27.62 -2.79
N TRP A 60 -1.02 -27.24 -2.18
CA TRP A 60 -1.80 -28.14 -1.33
C TRP A 60 -2.38 -29.34 -2.09
N ASP A 61 -2.85 -29.14 -3.32
CA ASP A 61 -3.28 -30.24 -4.18
C ASP A 61 -2.14 -31.24 -4.46
N GLY A 62 -0.93 -30.73 -4.66
CA GLY A 62 0.27 -31.55 -4.82
C GLY A 62 0.62 -32.35 -3.57
N VAL A 63 0.54 -31.72 -2.39
CA VAL A 63 0.72 -32.40 -1.09
C VAL A 63 -0.30 -33.53 -0.91
N ARG A 64 -1.53 -33.35 -1.40
CA ARG A 64 -2.59 -34.37 -1.38
C ARG A 64 -2.47 -35.43 -2.48
N GLY A 65 -1.40 -35.41 -3.28
CA GLY A 65 -1.17 -36.37 -4.35
C GLY A 65 -2.10 -36.22 -5.55
N LYS A 66 -2.78 -35.08 -5.71
CA LYS A 66 -3.59 -34.82 -6.91
C LYS A 66 -2.69 -34.51 -8.10
N LYS A 67 -3.17 -34.84 -9.31
CA LYS A 67 -2.49 -34.42 -10.55
C LYS A 67 -2.62 -32.91 -10.72
N ILE A 68 -1.48 -32.23 -10.79
CA ILE A 68 -1.38 -30.80 -11.09
C ILE A 68 -1.06 -30.63 -12.58
N ALA A 69 -1.64 -29.61 -13.23
CA ALA A 69 -1.30 -29.27 -14.60
C ALA A 69 0.15 -28.75 -14.68
N CYS A 70 0.91 -29.18 -15.69
CA CYS A 70 2.34 -28.89 -15.78
C CYS A 70 2.69 -27.39 -15.75
N PHE A 71 1.82 -26.53 -16.30
CA PHE A 71 2.02 -25.08 -16.34
C PHE A 71 1.85 -24.40 -14.97
N LEU A 72 1.26 -25.06 -13.98
CA LEU A 72 1.09 -24.52 -12.62
C LEU A 72 2.22 -24.92 -11.66
N VAL A 73 3.11 -25.82 -12.08
CA VAL A 73 4.11 -26.43 -11.17
C VAL A 73 5.13 -25.40 -10.70
N GLU A 74 5.56 -24.48 -11.56
CA GLU A 74 6.55 -23.46 -11.21
C GLU A 74 6.00 -22.45 -10.21
N ASP A 75 4.78 -21.96 -10.44
CA ASP A 75 4.12 -20.97 -9.57
C ASP A 75 3.71 -21.56 -8.22
N ALA A 76 3.51 -22.88 -8.14
CA ALA A 76 3.19 -23.59 -6.91
C ALA A 76 4.43 -23.95 -6.06
N LYS A 77 5.66 -23.63 -6.52
CA LYS A 77 6.86 -23.87 -5.71
C LYS A 77 6.85 -22.98 -4.45
N PRO A 78 7.32 -23.47 -3.29
CA PRO A 78 7.37 -22.66 -2.07
C PRO A 78 8.06 -21.31 -2.22
N MET A 79 9.16 -21.24 -2.99
CA MET A 79 9.86 -19.98 -3.25
C MET A 79 9.14 -19.03 -4.21
N ALA A 80 8.25 -19.53 -5.08
CA ALA A 80 7.39 -18.68 -5.89
C ALA A 80 6.29 -18.05 -5.02
N ILE A 81 5.64 -18.86 -4.18
CA ILE A 81 4.63 -18.41 -3.23
C ILE A 81 5.21 -17.42 -2.21
N TYR A 82 6.43 -17.66 -1.73
CA TYR A 82 7.13 -16.70 -0.86
C TYR A 82 7.25 -15.32 -1.52
N ARG A 83 7.62 -15.25 -2.80
CA ARG A 83 7.74 -13.96 -3.52
C ARG A 83 6.38 -13.30 -3.66
N GLN A 84 5.36 -14.04 -4.09
CA GLN A 84 3.99 -13.53 -4.19
C GLN A 84 3.46 -12.98 -2.85
N ALA A 85 3.76 -13.67 -1.74
CA ALA A 85 3.39 -13.21 -0.40
C ALA A 85 4.15 -11.94 0.03
N VAL A 86 5.44 -11.83 -0.33
CA VAL A 86 6.22 -10.61 -0.11
C VAL A 86 5.67 -9.46 -0.97
N ASP A 87 5.32 -9.71 -2.23
CA ASP A 87 4.73 -8.71 -3.13
C ASP A 87 3.42 -8.18 -2.53
N ALA A 88 2.51 -9.06 -2.09
CA ALA A 88 1.27 -8.66 -1.43
C ALA A 88 1.51 -7.83 -0.15
N ALA A 89 2.51 -8.18 0.64
CA ALA A 89 2.89 -7.39 1.83
C ALA A 89 3.45 -6.02 1.45
N CYS A 90 4.29 -5.94 0.42
CA CYS A 90 4.82 -4.68 -0.11
C CYS A 90 3.70 -3.75 -0.61
N GLU A 91 2.74 -4.28 -1.37
CA GLU A 91 1.61 -3.49 -1.85
C GLU A 91 0.73 -2.99 -0.70
N MET A 92 0.52 -3.79 0.35
CA MET A 92 -0.20 -3.32 1.55
C MET A 92 0.58 -2.27 2.35
N VAL A 93 1.92 -2.34 2.37
CA VAL A 93 2.76 -1.28 2.93
C VAL A 93 2.60 0.00 2.11
N GLN A 94 2.50 -0.09 0.78
CA GLN A 94 2.21 1.06 -0.07
C GLN A 94 0.82 1.63 0.19
N VAL A 95 -0.21 0.80 0.39
CA VAL A 95 -1.55 1.27 0.82
C VAL A 95 -1.45 2.06 2.13
N ALA A 96 -0.76 1.54 3.14
CA ALA A 96 -0.55 2.24 4.40
C ALA A 96 0.16 3.59 4.21
N ALA A 97 1.20 3.62 3.36
CA ALA A 97 1.91 4.84 3.01
C ALA A 97 1.02 5.87 2.28
N MET A 98 0.17 5.42 1.35
CA MET A 98 -0.74 6.31 0.60
C MET A 98 -1.83 6.89 1.51
N LEU A 99 -2.31 6.13 2.50
CA LEU A 99 -3.23 6.66 3.51
C LEU A 99 -2.59 7.75 4.37
N LEU A 100 -1.33 7.56 4.80
CA LEU A 100 -0.60 8.61 5.52
C LEU A 100 -0.38 9.84 4.64
N LYS A 101 0.01 9.64 3.36
CA LYS A 101 0.15 10.72 2.39
C LYS A 101 -1.15 11.48 2.20
N TYR A 102 -2.28 10.78 2.16
CA TYR A 102 -3.60 11.38 2.02
C TYR A 102 -3.91 12.26 3.22
N GLU A 103 -3.75 11.76 4.45
CA GLU A 103 -3.97 12.57 5.65
C GLU A 103 -3.10 13.84 5.66
N MET A 104 -1.81 13.71 5.33
CA MET A 104 -0.90 14.86 5.20
C MET A 104 -1.37 15.88 4.16
N SER A 105 -1.91 15.40 3.02
CA SER A 105 -2.42 16.26 1.96
C SER A 105 -3.67 17.03 2.38
N GLN A 106 -4.52 16.46 3.24
CA GLN A 106 -5.69 17.17 3.78
C GLN A 106 -5.29 18.24 4.80
N ALA A 107 -4.36 17.91 5.70
CA ALA A 107 -3.87 18.87 6.69
C ALA A 107 -3.18 20.09 6.03
N ASP A 108 -2.44 19.88 4.95
CA ASP A 108 -1.81 20.97 4.18
C ASP A 108 -2.84 21.88 3.51
N ALA A 109 -3.87 21.30 2.91
CA ALA A 109 -4.97 22.06 2.29
C ALA A 109 -5.77 22.88 3.33
N ASP A 110 -6.05 22.31 4.50
CA ASP A 110 -6.75 23.01 5.58
C ASP A 110 -5.89 24.17 6.15
N GLY A 111 -4.59 23.95 6.34
CA GLY A 111 -3.66 24.98 6.78
C GLY A 111 -3.51 26.15 5.79
N GLN A 112 -3.53 25.86 4.48
CA GLN A 112 -3.53 26.88 3.44
C GLN A 112 -4.82 27.71 3.47
N ALA A 113 -5.98 27.07 3.58
CA ALA A 113 -7.28 27.75 3.68
C ALA A 113 -7.38 28.67 4.92
N GLU A 114 -6.82 28.25 6.05
CA GLU A 114 -6.74 29.09 7.26
C GLU A 114 -5.80 30.29 7.11
N SER A 115 -4.75 30.17 6.31
CA SER A 115 -3.79 31.26 6.04
C SER A 115 -4.38 32.30 5.08
N GLU A 116 -5.09 31.87 4.04
CA GLU A 116 -5.75 32.76 3.07
C GLU A 116 -6.96 33.48 3.67
N GLY A 117 -7.64 32.86 4.65
CA GLY A 117 -8.75 33.48 5.38
C GLY A 117 -8.36 34.59 6.36
N LYS A 118 -7.05 34.87 6.56
CA LYS A 118 -6.56 35.89 7.51
C LYS A 118 -6.09 37.20 6.86
N ASP A 119 -6.13 37.34 5.54
CA ASP A 119 -5.66 38.56 4.83
C ASP A 119 -6.77 39.58 4.52
N TYR A 120 -7.58 39.93 5.53
CA TYR A 120 -8.51 41.06 5.45
C TYR A 120 -8.59 41.82 6.79
N GLY A 121 -7.42 42.25 7.30
CA GLY A 121 -7.34 42.87 8.61
C GLY A 121 -6.28 43.95 8.76
N ASP A 122 -6.15 44.88 7.80
CA ASP A 122 -5.66 46.26 8.08
C ASP A 122 -5.80 47.24 6.89
N LEU A 123 -6.98 47.31 6.27
CA LEU A 123 -7.33 48.40 5.34
C LEU A 123 -8.37 49.33 5.98
N CYS A 124 -8.02 49.88 7.14
CA CYS A 124 -8.69 51.04 7.72
C CYS A 124 -7.62 52.07 8.13
N SER A 125 -7.33 53.01 7.22
CA SER A 125 -6.79 54.35 7.52
C SER A 125 -7.30 55.32 6.48
#